data_AF-A0A9E2GMZ4-F1
#
_entry.id   AF-A0A9E2GMZ4-F1
#
_cell.length_a   1.000
_cell.length_b   1.000
_cell.length_c   1.000
_cell.angle_alpha   90.00
_cell.angle_beta   90.00
_cell.angle_gamma   90.00
#
_symmetry.space_group_name_H-M   'P 1'
#
loop_
_entity.id
_entity.type
_entity.pdbx_description
1 polymer ?
#
loop_
_entity_poly.entity_id
_entity_poly.type
_entity_poly.pdbx_seq_one_letter_code
_entity_poly.pdbx_strand_id
1 'polypeptide(L)'
;MKKQMQQGFTLIELVVVIVILGILAATALPRFIDLRDEANEATYQGVRGAAASSMAVNYAGCSAVNNVVTPNKCVAVDNCDDTTSLMQGGLPTGYSVTAAAIAGNGTAVDCTLVLAGYTPTGPTTFSGLGAGQ
;
A
#
# COMPACT_ATOMS: atom_id res chain seq x y z
N MET A 1 38.80 49.08 22.60
CA MET A 1 37.73 48.08 22.38
C MET A 1 36.88 48.54 21.20
N LYS A 2 36.96 47.87 20.04
CA LYS A 2 36.11 48.22 18.88
C LYS A 2 34.70 47.70 19.15
N LYS A 3 33.75 48.62 19.36
CA LYS A 3 32.32 48.33 19.52
C LYS A 3 31.79 47.81 18.19
N GLN A 4 31.52 46.51 18.09
CA GLN A 4 30.83 45.97 16.91
C GLN A 4 29.40 46.52 16.92
N MET A 5 29.06 47.26 15.88
CA MET A 5 27.73 47.80 15.67
C MET A 5 26.83 46.64 15.26
N GLN A 6 25.86 46.26 16.12
CA GLN A 6 24.85 45.28 15.74
C GLN A 6 24.05 45.85 14.58
N GLN A 7 24.23 45.27 13.39
CA GLN A 7 23.38 45.54 12.24
C GLN A 7 22.03 44.88 12.51
N GLY A 8 21.01 45.68 12.81
CA GLY A 8 19.64 45.21 12.95
C GLY A 8 19.08 44.77 11.60
N PHE A 9 18.21 43.76 11.62
CA PHE A 9 17.50 43.28 10.44
C PHE A 9 16.52 44.35 9.93
N THR A 10 16.53 44.65 8.63
CA THR A 10 15.66 45.67 8.04
C THR A 10 14.26 45.13 7.76
N LEU A 11 13.25 46.00 7.79
CA LEU A 11 11.88 45.62 7.40
C LEU A 11 11.81 45.12 5.96
N ILE A 12 12.63 45.67 5.06
CA ILE A 12 12.65 45.24 3.66
C ILE A 12 13.23 43.83 3.49
N GLU A 13 14.25 43.45 4.27
CA GLU A 13 14.75 42.08 4.29
C GLU A 13 13.66 41.10 4.75
N LEU A 14 12.87 41.48 5.76
CA LEU A 14 11.75 40.64 6.22
C LEU A 14 10.70 40.43 5.13
N VAL A 15 10.33 41.50 4.42
CA VAL A 15 9.36 41.45 3.33
C VAL A 15 9.87 40.61 2.15
N VAL A 16 11.14 40.75 1.77
CA VAL A 16 11.72 39.95 0.69
C VAL A 16 11.75 38.46 1.06
N VAL A 17 12.07 38.12 2.32
CA VAL A 17 12.09 36.73 2.78
C VAL A 17 10.71 36.08 2.70
N ILE A 18 9.65 36.74 3.18
CA ILE A 18 8.28 36.17 3.10
C ILE A 18 7.80 36.03 1.66
N VAL A 19 8.20 36.94 0.76
CA VAL A 19 7.86 36.84 -0.68
C VAL A 19 8.55 35.63 -1.30
N ILE A 20 9.84 35.43 -1.03
CA ILE A 20 10.59 34.26 -1.52
C ILE A 20 9.97 32.96 -0.98
N LEU A 21 9.70 32.90 0.33
CA LEU A 21 9.05 31.73 0.94
C LEU A 21 7.65 31.48 0.36
N GLY A 22 6.89 32.52 0.04
CA GLY A 22 5.60 32.42 -0.64
C GLY A 22 5.70 31.77 -2.02
N ILE A 23 6.68 32.17 -2.84
CA ILE A 23 6.90 31.59 -4.18
C ILE A 23 7.37 30.13 -4.08
N LEU A 24 8.29 29.84 -3.16
CA LEU A 24 8.75 28.48 -2.92
C LEU A 24 7.61 27.57 -2.43
N ALA A 25 6.77 28.05 -1.52
CA ALA A 25 5.62 27.29 -1.03
C ALA A 25 4.59 27.02 -2.14
N ALA A 26 4.30 28.03 -2.98
CA ALA A 26 3.35 27.89 -4.09
C ALA A 26 3.79 26.85 -5.14
N THR A 27 5.10 26.65 -5.30
CA THR A 27 5.66 25.71 -6.29
C THR A 27 5.98 24.33 -5.71
N ALA A 28 6.43 24.27 -4.44
CA ALA A 28 6.80 23.01 -3.79
C ALA A 28 5.60 22.21 -3.28
N LEU A 29 4.54 22.88 -2.83
CA LEU A 29 3.38 22.21 -2.23
C LEU A 29 2.62 21.30 -3.22
N PRO A 30 2.32 21.73 -4.48
CA PRO A 30 1.68 20.86 -5.45
C PRO A 30 2.51 19.60 -5.74
N ARG A 31 3.83 19.78 -5.99
CA ARG A 31 4.76 18.66 -6.24
C ARG A 31 4.80 17.65 -5.10
N PHE A 32 4.73 18.13 -3.86
CA PHE A 32 4.75 17.25 -2.69
C PHE A 32 3.48 16.43 -2.54
N ILE A 33 2.32 16.95 -2.96
CA ILE A 33 1.07 16.18 -3.00
C ILE A 33 1.18 15.10 -4.08
N ASP A 34 1.62 15.45 -5.28
CA ASP A 34 1.77 14.50 -6.39
C ASP A 34 2.69 13.32 -5.99
N LEU A 35 3.84 13.61 -5.36
CA LEU A 35 4.78 12.57 -4.89
C LEU A 35 4.18 11.65 -3.82
N ARG A 36 3.31 12.17 -2.96
CA ARG A 36 2.62 11.36 -1.96
C ARG A 36 1.63 10.41 -2.61
N ASP A 37 0.88 10.89 -3.60
CA ASP A 37 -0.08 10.07 -4.34
C ASP A 37 0.63 8.99 -5.16
N GLU A 38 1.76 9.31 -5.80
CA GLU A 38 2.61 8.33 -6.49
C GLU A 38 3.18 7.28 -5.52
N ALA A 39 3.60 7.68 -4.32
CA ALA A 39 4.10 6.75 -3.30
C ALA A 39 2.99 5.82 -2.77
N ASN A 40 1.79 6.36 -2.55
CA ASN A 40 0.63 5.57 -2.15
C ASN A 40 0.25 4.58 -3.25
N GLU A 41 0.25 5.00 -4.53
CA GLU A 41 -0.03 4.11 -5.66
C GLU A 41 1.01 2.98 -5.73
N ALA A 42 2.30 3.31 -5.67
CA ALA A 42 3.38 2.33 -5.76
C ALA A 42 3.31 1.29 -4.62
N THR A 43 3.05 1.74 -3.38
CA THR A 43 2.89 0.83 -2.24
C THR A 43 1.62 -0.01 -2.36
N TYR A 44 0.51 0.57 -2.79
CA TYR A 44 -0.74 -0.13 -3.02
C TYR A 44 -0.57 -1.27 -4.05
N GLN A 45 0.06 -0.97 -5.17
CA GLN A 45 0.38 -1.94 -6.22
C GLN A 45 1.30 -3.06 -5.70
N GLY A 46 2.30 -2.70 -4.88
CA GLY A 46 3.19 -3.66 -4.22
C GLY A 46 2.45 -4.63 -3.29
N VAL A 47 1.56 -4.11 -2.44
CA VAL A 47 0.74 -4.94 -1.53
C VAL A 47 -0.23 -5.81 -2.33
N ARG A 48 -0.85 -5.28 -3.39
CA ARG A 48 -1.75 -6.04 -4.27
C ARG A 48 -1.02 -7.19 -4.97
N GLY A 49 0.19 -6.95 -5.45
CA GLY A 49 1.03 -8.00 -6.04
C GLY A 49 1.47 -9.05 -5.01
N ALA A 50 1.80 -8.63 -3.79
CA ALA A 50 2.15 -9.55 -2.70
C ALA A 50 0.96 -10.43 -2.29
N ALA A 51 -0.25 -9.86 -2.21
CA ALA A 51 -1.49 -10.58 -1.96
C ALA A 51 -1.73 -11.67 -3.01
N ALA A 52 -1.69 -11.30 -4.30
CA ALA A 52 -1.83 -12.25 -5.41
C ALA A 52 -0.79 -13.38 -5.36
N SER A 53 0.47 -13.02 -5.08
CA SER A 53 1.57 -13.99 -4.98
C SER A 53 1.37 -14.96 -3.81
N SER A 54 0.94 -14.46 -2.65
CA SER A 54 0.67 -15.29 -1.47
C SER A 54 -0.42 -16.34 -1.74
N MET A 55 -1.49 -15.94 -2.45
CA MET A 55 -2.55 -16.83 -2.91
C MET A 55 -2.02 -17.92 -3.85
N ALA A 56 -1.23 -17.52 -4.86
CA ALA A 56 -0.65 -18.45 -5.83
C ALA A 56 0.32 -19.45 -5.18
N VAL A 57 1.17 -18.99 -4.25
CA VAL A 57 2.10 -19.86 -3.52
C VAL A 57 1.33 -20.82 -2.59
N ASN A 58 0.30 -20.34 -1.89
CA ASN A 58 -0.53 -21.19 -1.04
C ASN A 58 -1.26 -22.27 -1.85
N TYR A 59 -1.88 -21.89 -2.97
CA TYR A 59 -2.53 -22.84 -3.87
C TYR A 59 -1.54 -23.88 -4.41
N ALA A 60 -0.35 -23.47 -4.87
CA ALA A 60 0.68 -24.40 -5.31
C ALA A 60 1.09 -25.38 -4.20
N GLY A 61 1.22 -24.89 -2.96
CA GLY A 61 1.49 -25.70 -1.79
C GLY A 61 0.39 -26.75 -1.53
N CYS A 62 -0.87 -26.34 -1.62
CA CYS A 62 -2.03 -27.23 -1.48
C CYS A 62 -2.11 -28.25 -2.62
N SER A 63 -1.89 -27.84 -3.87
CA SER A 63 -1.91 -28.74 -5.02
C SER A 63 -0.85 -29.85 -4.92
N ALA A 64 0.27 -29.62 -4.24
CA ALA A 64 1.30 -30.64 -4.00
C ALA A 64 0.89 -31.71 -2.97
N VAL A 65 -0.15 -31.45 -2.17
CA VAL A 65 -0.67 -32.35 -1.13
C VAL A 65 -2.14 -32.72 -1.39
N ASN A 66 -2.52 -32.84 -2.66
CA ASN A 66 -3.88 -33.16 -3.11
C ASN A 66 -4.96 -32.22 -2.55
N ASN A 67 -4.62 -30.94 -2.41
CA ASN A 67 -5.46 -29.91 -1.81
C ASN A 67 -5.90 -30.17 -0.37
N VAL A 68 -5.14 -30.99 0.38
CA VAL A 68 -5.38 -31.21 1.81
C VAL A 68 -4.57 -30.21 2.62
N VAL A 69 -5.23 -29.43 3.47
CA VAL A 69 -4.55 -28.50 4.39
C VAL A 69 -3.51 -29.25 5.21
N THR A 70 -2.25 -28.87 5.03
CA THR A 70 -1.11 -29.53 5.65
C THR A 70 -0.20 -28.48 6.27
N PRO A 71 0.18 -28.63 7.57
CA PRO A 71 1.09 -27.70 8.23
C PRO A 71 2.37 -27.45 7.42
N ASN A 72 2.79 -26.19 7.34
CA ASN A 72 3.96 -25.73 6.57
C ASN A 72 3.91 -26.00 5.05
N LYS A 73 2.74 -26.35 4.50
CA LYS A 73 2.55 -26.52 3.05
C LYS A 73 1.51 -25.58 2.50
N CYS A 74 0.36 -25.48 3.14
CA CYS A 74 -0.67 -24.50 2.80
C CYS A 74 -1.72 -24.38 3.91
N VAL A 75 -2.56 -23.37 3.80
CA VAL A 75 -3.79 -23.17 4.60
C VAL A 75 -5.00 -23.15 3.68
N ALA A 76 -6.19 -23.38 4.26
CA ALA A 76 -7.44 -23.25 3.53
C ALA A 76 -7.65 -21.80 3.10
N VAL A 77 -8.19 -21.62 1.90
CA VAL A 77 -8.67 -20.36 1.36
C VAL A 77 -10.06 -20.63 0.78
N ASP A 78 -11.08 -20.15 1.46
CA ASP A 78 -12.48 -20.16 1.02
C ASP A 78 -13.04 -18.73 0.86
N ASN A 79 -12.25 -17.73 1.21
CA ASN A 79 -12.60 -16.32 1.06
C ASN A 79 -11.39 -15.45 0.68
N CYS A 80 -11.64 -14.36 -0.03
CA CYS A 80 -10.65 -13.35 -0.32
C CYS A 80 -9.96 -12.77 0.92
N ASP A 81 -10.64 -12.61 2.06
CA ASP A 81 -10.02 -12.05 3.27
C ASP A 81 -9.06 -13.01 3.99
N ASP A 82 -9.05 -14.30 3.62
CA ASP A 82 -8.04 -15.27 4.07
C ASP A 82 -6.62 -14.87 3.65
N THR A 83 -6.47 -13.99 2.65
CA THR A 83 -5.18 -13.38 2.25
C THR A 83 -4.40 -12.85 3.46
N THR A 84 -5.10 -12.33 4.47
CA THR A 84 -4.48 -11.81 5.70
C THR A 84 -3.63 -12.84 6.45
N SER A 85 -3.98 -14.12 6.34
CA SER A 85 -3.24 -15.23 6.93
C SER A 85 -2.08 -15.74 6.07
N LEU A 86 -2.09 -15.44 4.76
CA LEU A 86 -1.10 -15.91 3.79
C LEU A 86 0.15 -15.04 3.73
N MET A 87 0.01 -13.74 4.00
CA MET A 87 1.11 -12.80 3.96
C MET A 87 1.94 -12.88 5.25
N GLN A 88 3.27 -13.07 5.13
CA GLN A 88 4.16 -13.02 6.30
C GLN A 88 4.07 -11.64 6.96
N GLY A 89 3.64 -11.60 8.23
CA GLY A 89 3.39 -10.36 8.97
C GLY A 89 2.00 -9.75 8.76
N GLY A 90 1.15 -10.38 7.96
CA GLY A 90 -0.20 -9.92 7.64
C GLY A 90 -0.22 -8.78 6.61
N LEU A 91 -1.40 -8.20 6.41
CA LEU A 91 -1.54 -6.97 5.64
C LEU A 91 -0.93 -5.79 6.39
N PRO A 92 -0.26 -4.85 5.70
CA PRO A 92 0.21 -3.62 6.34
C PRO A 92 -0.95 -2.80 6.91
N THR A 93 -0.66 -1.97 7.91
CA THR A 93 -1.66 -1.13 8.58
C THR A 93 -2.46 -0.29 7.57
N GLY A 94 -3.79 -0.29 7.73
CA GLY A 94 -4.70 0.46 6.85
C GLY A 94 -5.13 -0.30 5.59
N TYR A 95 -4.50 -1.44 5.28
CA TYR A 95 -4.95 -2.33 4.22
C TYR A 95 -5.97 -3.35 4.73
N SER A 96 -6.95 -3.65 3.89
CA SER A 96 -7.92 -4.73 4.09
C SER A 96 -8.28 -5.36 2.75
N VAL A 97 -8.78 -6.59 2.77
CA VAL A 97 -9.34 -7.25 1.59
C VAL A 97 -10.84 -7.42 1.82
N THR A 98 -11.64 -7.01 0.84
CA THR A 98 -13.09 -7.21 0.90
C THR A 98 -13.39 -8.70 0.79
N ALA A 99 -14.15 -9.22 1.75
CA ALA A 99 -14.58 -10.61 1.75
C ALA A 99 -15.41 -10.92 0.49
N ALA A 100 -15.03 -11.99 -0.20
CA ALA A 100 -15.75 -12.59 -1.31
C ALA A 100 -15.45 -14.09 -1.30
N ALA A 101 -16.50 -14.91 -1.25
CA ALA A 101 -16.36 -16.35 -1.19
C ALA A 101 -15.70 -16.92 -2.46
N ILE A 102 -14.80 -17.87 -2.26
CA ILE A 102 -14.09 -18.58 -3.32
C ILE A 102 -14.45 -20.07 -3.20
N ALA A 103 -15.28 -20.56 -4.12
CA ALA A 103 -15.75 -21.94 -4.08
C ALA A 103 -14.81 -22.88 -4.84
N GLY A 104 -14.13 -23.77 -4.11
CA GLY A 104 -13.33 -24.86 -4.67
C GLY A 104 -11.87 -24.53 -4.97
N ASN A 105 -11.07 -25.60 -5.03
CA ASN A 105 -9.63 -25.53 -5.27
C ASN A 105 -9.31 -25.08 -6.70
N GLY A 106 -8.45 -24.07 -6.84
CA GLY A 106 -8.02 -23.53 -8.14
C GLY A 106 -9.02 -22.57 -8.78
N THR A 107 -10.15 -22.30 -8.12
CA THR A 107 -11.11 -21.29 -8.56
C THR A 107 -10.51 -19.90 -8.37
N ALA A 108 -10.45 -19.13 -9.45
CA ALA A 108 -10.00 -17.75 -9.44
C ALA A 108 -11.19 -16.79 -9.24
N VAL A 109 -11.04 -15.82 -8.33
CA VAL A 109 -12.00 -14.75 -8.07
C VAL A 109 -11.25 -13.43 -7.99
N ASP A 110 -11.86 -12.34 -8.45
CA ASP A 110 -11.30 -10.99 -8.29
C ASP A 110 -11.50 -10.50 -6.85
N CYS A 111 -10.46 -10.61 -6.03
CA CYS A 111 -10.44 -10.09 -4.67
C CYS A 111 -10.09 -8.61 -4.67
N THR A 112 -10.82 -7.80 -3.90
CA THR A 112 -10.60 -6.35 -3.84
C THR A 112 -9.73 -5.99 -2.66
N LEU A 113 -8.58 -5.34 -2.91
CA LEU A 113 -7.77 -4.72 -1.87
C LEU A 113 -8.30 -3.30 -1.60
N VAL A 114 -8.21 -2.86 -0.36
CA VAL A 114 -8.67 -1.53 0.08
C VAL A 114 -7.61 -0.92 0.98
N LEU A 115 -7.26 0.36 0.75
CA LEU A 115 -6.42 1.17 1.64
C LEU A 115 -7.26 2.30 2.22
N ALA A 116 -7.31 2.40 3.55
CA ALA A 116 -8.07 3.44 4.24
C ALA A 116 -7.58 4.85 3.86
N GLY A 117 -8.48 5.70 3.36
CA GLY A 117 -8.17 7.10 3.04
C GLY A 117 -7.43 7.33 1.72
N TYR A 118 -7.26 6.30 0.88
CA TYR A 118 -6.65 6.40 -0.43
C TYR A 118 -7.51 5.70 -1.49
N THR A 119 -7.70 6.34 -2.64
CA THR A 119 -8.39 5.74 -3.79
C THR A 119 -7.35 5.49 -4.89
N PRO A 120 -6.99 4.23 -5.15
CA PRO A 120 -6.06 3.88 -6.23
C PRO A 120 -6.59 4.35 -7.57
N THR A 121 -5.68 4.81 -8.41
CA THR A 121 -5.97 5.16 -9.82
C THR A 121 -5.83 3.95 -10.74
N GLY A 122 -5.10 2.91 -10.30
CA GLY A 122 -4.95 1.63 -10.98
C GLY A 122 -5.98 0.57 -10.57
N PRO A 123 -5.74 -0.72 -10.94
CA PRO A 123 -6.63 -1.82 -10.58
C PRO A 123 -6.76 -1.94 -9.07
N THR A 124 -7.95 -2.18 -8.54
CA THR A 124 -8.12 -2.44 -7.11
C THR A 124 -8.12 -3.93 -6.78
N THR A 125 -8.21 -4.78 -7.81
CA THR A 125 -8.37 -6.22 -7.66
C THR A 125 -7.09 -7.02 -7.89
N PHE A 126 -7.01 -8.17 -7.23
CA PHE A 126 -6.02 -9.21 -7.49
C PHE A 126 -6.72 -10.57 -7.61
N SER A 127 -6.03 -11.53 -8.24
CA SER A 127 -6.53 -12.89 -8.37
C SER A 127 -6.43 -13.60 -7.02
N GLY A 128 -7.57 -13.83 -6.38
CA GLY A 128 -7.71 -14.79 -5.28
C GLY A 128 -7.87 -16.20 -5.82
N LEU A 129 -7.28 -17.17 -5.13
CA LEU A 129 -7.29 -18.58 -5.52
C LEU A 129 -7.74 -19.45 -4.37
N GLY A 130 -8.83 -20.20 -4.59
CA GLY A 130 -9.32 -21.15 -3.61
C GLY A 130 -8.33 -22.30 -3.44
N ALA A 131 -8.13 -22.75 -2.20
CA ALA A 131 -7.16 -23.80 -1.88
C ALA A 131 -7.56 -24.51 -0.57
N GLY A 132 -7.17 -25.77 -0.41
CA GLY A 132 -7.33 -26.48 0.85
C GLY A 132 -8.77 -26.85 1.22
N GLN A 133 -9.70 -26.90 0.24
CA GLN A 133 -11.11 -27.26 0.44
C GLN A 133 -11.40 -28.72 0.13
#